data_AF-X0SFW6-F1
#
_entry.id   AF-X0SFW6-F1
#
_cell.length_a   1.000
_cell.length_b   1.000
_cell.length_c   1.000
_cell.angle_alpha   90.00
_cell.angle_beta   90.00
_cell.angle_gamma   90.00
#
_symmetry.space_group_name_H-M   'P 1'
#
loop_
_entity.id
_entity.type
_entity.pdbx_description
1 polymer ?
#
loop_
_entity_poly.entity_id
_entity_poly.type
_entity_poly.pdbx_seq_one_letter_code
_entity_poly.pdbx_strand_id
1 'polypeptide(L)' 'YLGHNPFGHSALDIKAYYMGLSSSTWKETAMRNVSEYILDGRQISHNALEDAIDQAEMFVRLMDKGKKR' A
#
# COMPACT_ATOMS: atom_id res chain seq x y z
N TYR A 1 -0.50 13.34 18.12
CA TYR A 1 0.20 14.31 17.25
C TYR A 1 1.65 14.40 17.72
N LEU A 2 2.63 14.15 16.84
CA LEU A 2 4.06 13.98 17.20
C LEU A 2 4.91 15.25 17.07
N GLY A 3 4.36 16.34 16.52
CA GLY A 3 5.09 17.61 16.29
C GLY A 3 6.18 17.57 15.21
N HIS A 4 6.43 16.40 14.61
CA HIS A 4 7.35 16.19 13.51
C HIS A 4 6.88 15.01 12.65
N ASN A 5 7.43 14.88 11.44
CA ASN A 5 7.15 13.75 10.55
C ASN A 5 8.02 12.55 10.95
N PRO A 6 7.44 11.44 11.44
CA PRO A 6 8.21 10.26 11.86
C PRO A 6 8.86 9.49 10.69
N PHE A 7 8.48 9.79 9.44
CA PHE A 7 8.98 9.11 8.23
C PHE A 7 10.04 9.91 7.46
N GLY A 8 10.32 11.15 7.87
CA GLY A 8 11.26 12.03 7.17
C GLY A 8 10.82 12.40 5.74
N HIS A 9 11.78 12.77 4.89
CA HIS A 9 11.56 13.19 3.49
C HIS A 9 11.67 12.06 2.46
N SER A 10 12.04 10.86 2.90
CA SER A 10 12.36 9.71 2.04
C SER A 10 11.38 8.54 2.25
N ALA A 11 10.12 8.84 2.56
CA ALA A 11 9.09 7.82 2.69
C ALA A 11 8.90 7.07 1.36
N LEU A 12 8.63 5.77 1.45
CA LEU A 12 8.32 4.95 0.29
C LEU A 12 6.82 5.01 -0.01
N ASP A 13 6.48 5.38 -1.23
CA ASP A 13 5.09 5.40 -1.70
C ASP A 13 4.67 4.00 -2.18
N ILE A 14 3.63 3.44 -1.56
CA ILE A 14 3.16 2.08 -1.83
C ILE A 14 2.61 1.95 -3.27
N LYS A 15 1.99 3.01 -3.82
CA LYS A 15 1.46 3.00 -5.18
C LYS A 15 2.59 2.98 -6.20
N ALA A 16 3.62 3.79 -5.99
CA ALA A 16 4.82 3.78 -6.82
C ALA A 16 5.50 2.40 -6.79
N TYR A 17 5.61 1.79 -5.61
CA TYR A 17 6.14 0.43 -5.46
C TYR A 17 5.29 -0.60 -6.23
N TYR A 18 3.97 -0.58 -6.04
CA TYR A 18 3.05 -1.47 -6.76
C TYR A 18 3.15 -1.28 -8.27
N MET A 19 3.16 -0.05 -8.77
CA MET A 19 3.25 0.28 -10.19
C MET A 19 4.51 -0.30 -10.83
N GLY A 20 5.66 -0.15 -10.16
CA GLY A 20 6.93 -0.75 -10.62
C GLY A 20 6.89 -2.28 -10.59
N LEU A 21 6.25 -2.85 -9.57
CA LEU A 21 6.13 -4.30 -9.43
C LEU A 21 5.14 -4.92 -10.45
N SER A 22 4.04 -4.26 -10.77
CA SER A 22 2.99 -4.84 -11.63
C SER A 22 3.09 -4.40 -13.10
N SER A 23 3.90 -3.38 -13.39
CA SER A 23 3.89 -2.66 -14.68
C SER A 23 2.51 -2.07 -15.02
N SER A 24 1.69 -1.75 -14.02
CA SER A 24 0.39 -1.11 -14.20
C SER A 24 0.51 0.39 -14.44
N THR A 25 -0.61 1.02 -14.80
CA THR A 25 -0.74 2.49 -14.81
C THR A 25 -0.94 3.06 -13.40
N TRP A 26 -0.69 4.36 -13.22
CA TRP A 26 -0.95 5.05 -11.94
C TRP A 26 -2.44 4.96 -11.53
N LYS A 27 -3.37 5.02 -12.49
CA LYS A 27 -4.82 4.92 -12.23
C LYS A 27 -5.20 3.56 -11.63
N GLU A 28 -4.48 2.51 -12.01
CA GLU A 28 -4.72 1.15 -11.52
C GLU A 28 -4.19 0.93 -10.10
N THR A 29 -3.34 1.81 -9.58
CA THR A 29 -2.81 1.78 -8.20
C THR A 29 -3.82 2.24 -7.13
N ALA A 30 -5.04 2.59 -7.52
CA ALA A 30 -6.09 2.96 -6.58
C ALA A 30 -6.28 1.83 -5.55
N MET A 31 -6.33 2.19 -4.26
CA MET A 31 -6.38 1.22 -3.17
C MET A 31 -7.49 0.17 -3.35
N ARG A 32 -8.66 0.57 -3.85
CA ARG A 32 -9.77 -0.35 -4.17
C ARG A 32 -9.37 -1.47 -5.14
N ASN A 33 -8.53 -1.16 -6.14
CA ASN A 33 -8.11 -2.12 -7.14
C ASN A 33 -7.03 -3.02 -6.51
N VAL A 34 -6.07 -2.43 -5.78
CA VAL A 34 -4.97 -3.19 -5.17
C VAL A 34 -5.48 -4.10 -4.05
N SER A 35 -6.45 -3.66 -3.24
CA SER A 35 -7.05 -4.45 -2.16
C SER A 35 -7.85 -5.65 -2.67
N GLU A 36 -8.49 -5.55 -3.84
CA GLU A 36 -9.12 -6.71 -4.48
C GLU A 36 -8.10 -7.82 -4.81
N TYR A 37 -6.90 -7.45 -5.26
CA TYR A 37 -5.86 -8.42 -5.60
C TYR A 37 -5.02 -8.88 -4.40
N ILE A 38 -4.95 -8.09 -3.33
CA ILE A 38 -3.95 -8.27 -2.26
C ILE A 38 -4.58 -8.49 -0.88
N LEU A 39 -5.77 -7.98 -0.60
CA LEU A 39 -6.44 -8.07 0.72
C LEU A 39 -7.75 -8.87 0.66
N ASP A 40 -7.87 -9.77 -0.31
CA ASP A 40 -9.04 -10.66 -0.46
C ASP A 40 -10.39 -9.92 -0.52
N GLY A 41 -10.38 -8.69 -1.07
CA GLY A 41 -11.59 -7.89 -1.23
C GLY A 41 -12.12 -7.23 0.05
N ARG A 42 -11.33 -7.15 1.14
CA ARG A 42 -11.72 -6.38 2.32
C ARG A 42 -12.00 -4.92 1.96
N GLN A 43 -13.14 -4.41 2.43
CA GLN A 43 -13.44 -2.99 2.37
C GLN A 43 -12.48 -2.24 3.29
N ILE A 44 -11.83 -1.22 2.74
CA ILE A 44 -11.00 -0.29 3.50
C ILE A 44 -11.92 0.48 4.44
N SER A 45 -11.63 0.43 5.73
CA SER A 45 -12.39 1.17 6.74
C SER A 45 -12.06 2.66 6.66
N HIS A 46 -13.03 3.55 6.82
CA HIS A 46 -12.79 4.99 6.87
C HIS A 46 -12.16 5.48 8.20
N ASN A 47 -11.46 4.60 8.92
CA ASN A 47 -10.75 4.88 10.15
C ASN A 47 -9.24 4.90 9.91
N ALA A 48 -8.58 6.01 10.25
CA ALA A 48 -7.16 6.21 9.98
C ALA A 48 -6.22 5.16 10.62
N LEU A 49 -6.59 4.57 11.76
CA LEU A 49 -5.79 3.51 12.38
C LEU A 49 -5.93 2.20 11.60
N GLU A 50 -7.16 1.84 11.22
CA GLU A 50 -7.42 0.64 10.44
C GLU A 50 -6.81 0.76 9.03
N ASP A 51 -6.93 1.93 8.39
CA ASP A 51 -6.25 2.26 7.13
C ASP A 51 -4.73 2.04 7.23
N ALA A 52 -4.10 2.46 8.33
CA ALA A 52 -2.66 2.28 8.51
C ALA A 52 -2.27 0.80 8.68
N ILE A 53 -3.10 0.01 9.35
CA ILE A 53 -2.90 -1.44 9.50
C ILE A 53 -3.07 -2.14 8.15
N ASP A 54 -4.13 -1.84 7.41
CA ASP A 54 -4.41 -2.41 6.09
C ASP A 54 -3.31 -2.06 5.07
N GLN A 55 -2.84 -0.81 5.09
CA GLN A 55 -1.72 -0.37 4.24
C GLN A 55 -0.41 -1.09 4.59
N ALA A 56 -0.14 -1.33 5.88
CA ALA A 56 1.03 -2.08 6.31
C ALA A 56 0.96 -3.55 5.87
N GLU A 57 -0.19 -4.21 6.03
CA GLU A 57 -0.40 -5.59 5.57
C GLU A 57 -0.24 -5.68 4.04
N MET A 58 -0.86 -4.77 3.29
CA MET A 58 -0.72 -4.71 1.84
C MET A 58 0.75 -4.56 1.43
N PHE A 59 1.49 -3.66 2.09
CA PHE A 59 2.89 -3.43 1.76
C PHE A 59 3.76 -4.68 2.00
N VAL A 60 3.52 -5.42 3.09
CA VAL A 60 4.20 -6.71 3.34
C VAL A 60 3.93 -7.71 2.23
N ARG A 61 2.65 -7.90 1.85
CA ARG A 61 2.27 -8.83 0.76
C ARG A 61 2.90 -8.44 -0.59
N LEU A 62 3.00 -7.14 -0.88
CA LEU A 62 3.67 -6.62 -2.08
C LEU A 62 5.17 -6.94 -2.09
N MET A 63 5.86 -6.75 -0.97
CA MET A 63 7.29 -7.08 -0.85
C MET A 63 7.55 -8.57 -1.04
N ASP A 64 6.72 -9.43 -0.46
CA ASP A 64 6.86 -10.88 -0.61
C ASP A 64 6.62 -11.33 -2.06
N LYS A 65 5.68 -10.71 -2.77
CA LYS A 65 5.48 -10.93 -4.20
C LYS A 65 6.69 -10.48 -5.02
N GLY A 66 7.33 -9.36 -4.65
CA GLY A 66 8.55 -8.87 -5.29
C GLY A 66 9.75 -9.79 -5.14
N LYS A 67 9.93 -10.41 -3.97
CA LYS A 67 11.04 -11.38 -3.71
C LYS A 67 10.92 -12.70 -4.47
N LYS A 68 9.72 -13.06 -4.92
CA LYS A 68 9.44 -14.32 -5.64
C LYS A 68 9.63 -14.21 -7.17
N ARG A 69 10.01 -13.03 -7.68
CA ARG A 69 10.31 -12.80 -9.09
C ARG A 69 11.80 -12.90 -9.34
#